data_AF-A0A0B2SER8-F1
#
_entry.id   AF-A0A0B2SER8-F1
#
_cell.length_a   1.000
_cell.length_b   1.000
_cell.length_c   1.000
_cell.angle_alpha   90.00
_cell.angle_beta   90.00
_cell.angle_gamma   90.00
#
_symmetry.space_group_name_H-M   'P 1'
#
loop_
_entity.id
_entity.type
_entity.pdbx_description
1 polymer ?
#
loop_
_entity_poly.entity_id
_entity_poly.type
_entity_poly.pdbx_seq_one_letter_code
_entity_poly.pdbx_strand_id
1 'polypeptide(L)'
;MSQSLKLIKEHASNPKLWLVIGIGVAGIVVLVETRRRTRRGKTHKQDFGAFVERFELLPFPQPPPPAAKQSLSALTFAINDTFDVKDYVTGFGNSTWKSTHKAAEKTAVVVTALLMSGATCVGKTVVDEFSFGISGENKYYGTPTHPQMPSCKLGGSSCGSAVAVAAGLVDFAVGTDTTGCVRIPASFCGIFGFRPSHGAVSTIGVLPNAQSLDTIGWFARDPSILHRVGHVLLQLNSVETKRSRHFIFADDLFQLSKIPTQNTIYVIGKAIENMSGYQAPKHLNLCQYIDSRAPSLRLHQQSTHQQNETSILKTLSSVMLSLQGYEFKTNHEEWVKSLKYKLGCGVSDHVIAAINTTYDNIKALYKVRTEMRGAFQSLLKDDGILVIPTVAGSQLKLNTKKGFSSEFHDRTFALSSIASVSGCCQGNAAFKERQWSKALSYYSEAIKLNGTNTTYYCNRAAAHLKLGCFQQAAEDCGKAILLDKKNVKAYLRRGTARESLLCYEEALEDFKHALVLEPQNKDASLAEKRLRKLMS
;
A
#
# COMPACT_ATOMS: atom_id res chain seq x y z
N MET A 1 16.99 -68.94 8.85
CA MET A 1 17.63 -68.24 9.99
C MET A 1 18.66 -67.29 9.40
N SER A 2 18.77 -65.98 9.67
CA SER A 2 18.24 -65.11 10.73
C SER A 2 18.09 -63.63 10.26
N GLN A 3 17.13 -62.97 10.90
CA GLN A 3 16.80 -61.54 11.11
C GLN A 3 17.75 -60.37 10.67
N SER A 4 17.12 -59.36 10.02
CA SER A 4 16.95 -57.92 10.37
C SER A 4 18.06 -57.13 11.14
N LEU A 5 18.47 -55.95 10.60
CA LEU A 5 18.37 -54.61 11.27
C LEU A 5 18.79 -53.40 10.37
N LYS A 6 18.35 -52.20 10.80
CA LYS A 6 18.12 -50.89 10.13
C LYS A 6 19.35 -49.94 9.95
N LEU A 7 19.09 -48.86 9.16
CA LEU A 7 19.54 -47.43 9.32
C LEU A 7 20.96 -47.09 8.75
N ILE A 8 21.25 -46.07 7.89
CA ILE A 8 21.06 -44.60 7.97
C ILE A 8 21.21 -43.93 6.57
N LYS A 9 20.54 -42.79 6.37
CA LYS A 9 20.62 -41.79 5.27
C LYS A 9 21.91 -40.95 5.36
N GLU A 10 22.57 -40.62 4.24
CA GLU A 10 23.31 -39.35 4.11
C GLU A 10 23.50 -38.88 2.64
N HIS A 11 23.51 -37.55 2.45
CA HIS A 11 23.51 -36.78 1.20
C HIS A 11 24.90 -36.66 0.55
N ALA A 12 24.99 -36.64 -0.80
CA ALA A 12 25.93 -35.81 -1.61
C ALA A 12 25.66 -36.04 -3.12
N SER A 13 25.15 -35.06 -3.89
CA SER A 13 25.84 -33.96 -4.62
C SER A 13 26.18 -34.30 -6.09
N ASN A 14 25.76 -33.41 -6.99
CA ASN A 14 25.92 -33.41 -8.47
C ASN A 14 27.29 -33.89 -8.99
N PRO A 15 27.36 -34.57 -10.16
CA PRO A 15 28.63 -34.93 -10.77
C PRO A 15 29.26 -33.69 -11.43
N LYS A 16 30.44 -33.27 -10.96
CA LYS A 16 31.30 -32.27 -11.62
C LYS A 16 32.29 -32.99 -12.53
N LEU A 17 32.37 -32.59 -13.79
CA LEU A 17 33.39 -33.09 -14.73
C LEU A 17 34.54 -32.09 -14.78
N TRP A 18 35.76 -32.54 -14.52
CA TRP A 18 36.98 -31.74 -14.59
C TRP A 18 37.78 -32.10 -15.85
N LEU A 19 38.21 -31.09 -16.61
CA LEU A 19 39.14 -31.27 -17.71
C LEU A 19 40.51 -30.73 -17.28
N VAL A 20 41.53 -31.58 -17.23
CA VAL A 20 42.92 -31.20 -16.94
C VAL A 20 43.69 -31.19 -18.25
N ILE A 21 44.27 -30.05 -18.61
CA ILE A 21 45.23 -29.90 -19.71
C ILE A 21 46.60 -29.66 -19.07
N GLY A 22 47.55 -30.57 -19.27
CA GLY A 22 48.95 -30.41 -18.84
C GLY A 22 49.88 -30.30 -20.06
N ILE A 23 51.14 -29.86 -20.01
CA ILE A 23 52.03 -29.16 -19.05
C ILE A 23 53.10 -28.49 -19.95
N GLY A 24 53.63 -27.33 -19.56
CA GLY A 24 54.87 -26.78 -20.12
C GLY A 24 55.60 -25.88 -19.11
N VAL A 25 56.71 -26.39 -18.56
CA VAL A 25 57.79 -25.77 -17.76
C VAL A 25 57.59 -24.31 -17.30
N ALA A 26 56.77 -24.14 -16.27
CA ALA A 26 56.71 -23.08 -15.26
C ALA A 26 55.25 -23.03 -14.78
N GLY A 27 55.01 -23.47 -13.54
CA GLY A 27 53.68 -23.81 -13.06
C GLY A 27 52.69 -22.63 -13.06
N ILE A 28 51.65 -22.73 -13.88
CA ILE A 28 50.34 -22.10 -13.66
C ILE A 28 49.26 -23.12 -14.03
N VAL A 29 48.48 -23.57 -13.05
CA VAL A 29 47.27 -24.37 -13.27
C VAL A 29 46.11 -23.39 -13.42
N VAL A 30 45.57 -23.25 -14.62
CA VAL A 30 44.35 -22.46 -14.87
C VAL A 30 43.14 -23.37 -14.77
N LEU A 31 42.39 -23.26 -13.67
CA LEU A 31 41.09 -23.92 -13.50
C LEU A 31 40.02 -23.10 -14.23
N VAL A 32 39.43 -23.63 -15.31
CA VAL A 32 38.28 -23.02 -15.99
C VAL A 32 37.01 -23.81 -15.68
N GLU A 33 36.12 -23.24 -14.87
CA GLU A 33 34.79 -23.82 -14.61
C GLU A 33 33.85 -23.48 -15.77
N THR A 34 33.73 -24.37 -16.75
CA THR A 34 32.74 -24.22 -17.84
C THR A 34 31.37 -24.69 -17.39
N ARG A 35 30.57 -23.77 -16.82
CA ARG A 35 29.13 -24.03 -16.60
C ARG A 35 28.42 -24.15 -17.95
N ARG A 36 28.03 -25.38 -18.31
CA ARG A 36 27.01 -25.63 -19.34
C ARG A 36 25.75 -24.85 -18.96
N ARG A 37 25.39 -23.85 -19.77
CA ARG A 37 24.12 -23.12 -19.69
C ARG A 37 22.97 -24.08 -20.03
N THR A 38 22.44 -24.75 -19.02
CA THR A 38 21.11 -25.37 -19.09
C THR A 38 20.02 -24.31 -18.89
N ARG A 39 19.01 -24.36 -19.76
CA ARG A 39 17.87 -23.43 -19.87
C ARG A 39 17.19 -23.09 -18.53
N ARG A 40 16.95 -21.78 -18.35
CA ARG A 40 15.93 -21.10 -17.50
C ARG A 40 15.12 -21.99 -16.54
N GLY A 41 15.56 -22.07 -15.30
CA GLY A 41 14.66 -22.14 -14.14
C GLY A 41 14.38 -20.71 -13.64
N LYS A 42 13.13 -20.37 -13.35
CA LYS A 42 12.77 -19.09 -12.70
C LYS A 42 13.43 -19.06 -11.32
N THR A 43 14.57 -18.40 -11.18
CA THR A 43 15.11 -18.01 -9.88
C THR A 43 14.16 -16.99 -9.26
N HIS A 44 13.52 -17.33 -8.14
CA HIS A 44 12.83 -16.35 -7.31
C HIS A 44 13.88 -15.33 -6.85
N LYS A 45 13.78 -14.07 -7.29
CA LYS A 45 14.61 -13.00 -6.75
C LYS A 45 14.30 -12.87 -5.25
N GLN A 46 15.33 -12.86 -4.40
CA GLN A 46 15.20 -12.83 -2.94
C GLN A 46 14.43 -11.60 -2.43
N ASP A 47 14.44 -10.52 -3.21
CA ASP A 47 13.77 -9.26 -2.93
C ASP A 47 12.46 -9.06 -3.72
N PHE A 48 11.94 -10.12 -4.35
CA PHE A 48 10.77 -10.09 -5.24
C PHE A 48 10.91 -9.14 -6.44
N GLY A 49 12.13 -8.70 -6.77
CA GLY A 49 12.39 -7.70 -7.80
C GLY A 49 12.04 -6.27 -7.39
N ALA A 50 11.90 -6.00 -6.10
CA ALA A 50 11.52 -4.68 -5.60
C ALA A 50 12.60 -3.61 -5.77
N PHE A 51 13.89 -3.98 -5.78
CA PHE A 51 15.00 -3.03 -5.78
C PHE A 51 15.68 -2.92 -7.16
N VAL A 52 16.01 -1.68 -7.53
CA VAL A 52 16.96 -1.36 -8.60
C VAL A 52 18.38 -1.51 -8.09
N GLU A 53 18.62 -0.99 -6.88
CA GLU A 53 19.93 -0.92 -6.25
C GLU A 53 19.77 -0.95 -4.73
N ARG A 54 20.62 -1.72 -4.05
CA ARG A 54 20.66 -1.77 -2.57
C ARG A 54 21.92 -1.07 -2.08
N PHE A 55 21.74 -0.20 -1.10
CA PHE A 55 22.80 0.50 -0.38
C PHE A 55 22.25 0.88 0.99
N GLU A 56 23.13 1.25 1.92
CA GLU A 56 22.72 1.75 3.23
C GLU A 56 23.14 3.21 3.39
N LEU A 57 22.16 4.09 3.62
CA LEU A 57 22.41 5.44 4.13
C LEU A 57 22.04 5.43 5.61
N LEU A 58 23.07 5.55 6.45
CA LEU A 58 22.91 5.58 7.89
C LEU A 58 22.23 6.88 8.32
N PRO A 59 21.39 6.85 9.37
CA PRO A 59 20.79 8.05 9.92
C PRO A 59 21.84 8.98 10.51
N PHE A 60 21.45 10.23 10.71
CA PHE A 60 22.27 11.18 11.45
C PHE A 60 22.40 10.72 12.92
N PRO A 61 23.54 10.98 13.59
CA PRO A 61 23.75 10.57 14.97
C PRO A 61 22.62 11.04 15.90
N GLN A 62 22.23 10.17 16.83
CA GLN A 62 21.27 10.56 17.87
C GLN A 62 21.89 11.68 18.73
N PRO A 63 21.13 12.73 19.07
CA PRO A 63 21.60 13.74 20.02
C PRO A 63 21.83 13.10 21.40
N PRO A 64 22.83 13.58 22.17
CA PRO A 64 23.13 13.02 23.49
C PRO A 64 21.95 13.27 24.47
N PRO A 65 21.77 12.40 25.48
CA PRO A 65 20.81 12.63 26.56
C PRO A 65 21.01 14.02 27.18
N PRO A 66 19.93 14.77 27.52
CA PRO A 66 18.54 14.30 27.74
C PRO A 66 17.63 14.38 26.51
N ALA A 67 18.16 14.57 25.30
CA ALA A 67 17.35 14.70 24.10
C ALA A 67 16.47 13.45 23.84
N ALA A 68 15.23 13.68 23.42
CA ALA A 68 14.31 12.60 23.08
C ALA A 68 14.83 11.79 21.89
N LYS A 69 14.63 10.47 21.92
CA LYS A 69 14.99 9.56 20.83
C LYS A 69 14.30 10.00 19.54
N GLN A 70 15.03 10.05 18.43
CA GLN A 70 14.47 10.47 17.15
C GLN A 70 13.26 9.60 16.75
N SER A 71 12.27 10.23 16.12
CA SER A 71 10.93 9.68 15.91
C SER A 71 10.87 8.46 15.00
N LEU A 72 11.87 8.20 14.16
CA LEU A 72 11.95 7.05 13.26
C LEU A 72 13.16 6.15 13.55
N SER A 73 13.77 6.29 14.74
CA SER A 73 14.92 5.48 15.16
C SER A 73 14.65 3.98 15.03
N ALA A 74 15.64 3.26 14.50
CA ALA A 74 15.63 1.82 14.21
C ALA A 74 14.64 1.36 13.13
N LEU A 75 14.00 2.28 12.39
CA LEU A 75 13.21 1.94 11.22
C LEU A 75 14.06 1.98 9.96
N THR A 76 13.73 1.10 9.02
CA THR A 76 14.31 1.01 7.68
C THR A 76 13.32 1.51 6.63
N PHE A 77 13.84 2.18 5.60
CA PHE A 77 13.03 2.62 4.49
C PHE A 77 13.70 2.48 3.13
N ALA A 78 12.89 2.42 2.09
CA ALA A 78 13.34 2.49 0.71
C ALA A 78 12.68 3.67 -0.02
N ILE A 79 13.33 4.12 -1.08
CA ILE A 79 12.84 5.22 -1.92
C ILE A 79 12.75 4.74 -3.36
N ASN A 80 11.77 5.19 -4.13
CA ASN A 80 11.74 4.82 -5.55
C ASN A 80 12.89 5.51 -6.32
N ASP A 81 13.19 5.00 -7.50
CA ASP A 81 14.29 5.49 -8.35
C ASP A 81 14.01 6.85 -9.02
N THR A 82 13.27 7.74 -8.35
CA THR A 82 13.09 9.16 -8.73
C THR A 82 13.68 10.13 -7.72
N PHE A 83 14.13 9.64 -6.57
CA PHE A 83 14.74 10.47 -5.52
C PHE A 83 16.25 10.54 -5.69
N ASP A 84 16.76 11.77 -5.64
CA ASP A 84 18.19 12.04 -5.64
C ASP A 84 18.83 11.64 -4.31
N VAL A 85 19.98 11.00 -4.42
CA VAL A 85 20.86 10.65 -3.31
C VAL A 85 22.23 11.09 -3.73
N LYS A 86 22.89 11.89 -2.88
CA LYS A 86 24.23 12.40 -3.15
C LYS A 86 25.17 11.25 -3.55
N ASP A 87 25.93 11.46 -4.62
CA ASP A 87 26.90 10.51 -5.19
C ASP A 87 26.28 9.28 -5.90
N TYR A 88 24.94 9.19 -6.00
CA TYR A 88 24.24 8.17 -6.79
C TYR A 88 23.57 8.79 -8.02
N VAL A 89 23.52 8.04 -9.12
CA VAL A 89 22.74 8.41 -10.29
C VAL A 89 21.28 7.98 -10.12
N THR A 90 20.34 8.91 -10.23
CA THR A 90 18.91 8.62 -10.24
C THR A 90 18.48 8.12 -11.61
N GLY A 91 17.97 6.89 -11.68
CA GLY A 91 17.73 6.22 -12.96
C GLY A 91 16.37 6.50 -13.58
N PHE A 92 15.42 7.06 -12.84
CA PHE A 92 14.06 7.36 -13.31
C PHE A 92 13.33 6.14 -13.92
N GLY A 93 13.67 4.92 -13.46
CA GLY A 93 13.12 3.70 -14.04
C GLY A 93 13.62 3.37 -15.45
N ASN A 94 14.65 4.05 -15.96
CA ASN A 94 15.18 3.85 -17.31
C ASN A 94 16.73 3.76 -17.29
N SER A 95 17.30 2.65 -17.78
CA SER A 95 18.76 2.47 -17.73
C SER A 95 19.51 3.44 -18.64
N THR A 96 18.90 3.85 -19.76
CA THR A 96 19.47 4.84 -20.69
C THR A 96 19.54 6.20 -20.01
N TRP A 97 18.49 6.61 -19.31
CA TRP A 97 18.50 7.81 -18.45
C TRP A 97 19.63 7.75 -17.44
N LYS A 98 19.76 6.65 -16.69
CA LYS A 98 20.87 6.46 -15.74
C LYS A 98 22.24 6.57 -16.42
N SER A 99 22.40 6.06 -17.63
CA SER A 99 23.69 6.11 -18.35
C SER A 99 24.08 7.49 -18.88
N THR A 100 23.10 8.37 -19.11
CA THR A 100 23.34 9.72 -19.67
C THR A 100 23.39 10.81 -18.61
N HIS A 101 23.02 10.52 -17.37
CA HIS A 101 22.99 11.48 -16.28
C HIS A 101 24.12 11.25 -15.28
N LYS A 102 24.57 12.34 -14.66
CA LYS A 102 25.61 12.30 -13.62
C LYS A 102 25.00 11.97 -12.27
N ALA A 103 25.86 11.60 -11.33
CA ALA A 103 25.46 11.42 -9.94
C ALA A 103 24.92 12.74 -9.37
N ALA A 104 23.92 12.64 -8.49
CA ALA A 104 23.35 13.82 -7.86
C ALA A 104 24.34 14.45 -6.87
N GLU A 105 24.41 15.78 -6.86
CA GLU A 105 25.28 16.53 -5.94
C GLU A 105 24.69 16.62 -4.52
N LYS A 106 23.37 16.48 -4.41
CA LYS A 106 22.61 16.61 -3.16
C LYS A 106 21.58 15.50 -3.03
N THR A 107 21.34 15.10 -1.80
CA THR A 107 20.26 14.18 -1.46
C THR A 107 18.93 14.95 -1.36
N ALA A 108 17.84 14.34 -1.83
CA ALA A 108 16.51 14.92 -1.78
C ALA A 108 16.12 15.37 -0.36
N VAL A 109 15.33 16.44 -0.26
CA VAL A 109 14.95 17.03 1.04
C VAL A 109 14.18 16.01 1.90
N VAL A 110 13.30 15.23 1.28
CA VAL A 110 12.53 14.17 1.96
C VAL A 110 13.43 13.06 2.50
N VAL A 111 14.40 12.60 1.70
CA VAL A 111 15.34 11.56 2.13
C VAL A 111 16.16 12.06 3.30
N THR A 112 16.65 13.30 3.22
CA THR A 112 17.41 13.95 4.29
C THR A 112 16.58 14.07 5.58
N ALA A 113 15.32 14.49 5.50
CA ALA A 113 14.44 14.61 6.66
C ALA A 113 14.20 13.27 7.38
N LEU A 114 14.07 12.18 6.62
CA LEU A 114 13.90 10.83 7.17
C LEU A 114 15.18 10.31 7.84
N LEU A 115 16.34 10.56 7.22
CA LEU A 115 17.65 10.23 7.80
C LEU A 115 17.91 11.03 9.09
N MET A 116 17.59 12.32 9.11
CA MET A 116 17.70 13.18 10.31
C MET A 116 16.75 12.74 11.43
N SER A 117 15.67 12.04 11.08
CA SER A 117 14.70 11.49 12.02
C SER A 117 15.04 10.08 12.49
N GLY A 118 16.21 9.55 12.14
CA GLY A 118 16.75 8.29 12.67
C GLY A 118 16.44 7.04 11.85
N ALA A 119 15.81 7.18 10.67
CA ALA A 119 15.54 6.06 9.79
C ALA A 119 16.75 5.73 8.90
N THR A 120 16.96 4.46 8.57
CA THR A 120 18.03 4.00 7.67
C THR A 120 17.47 3.75 6.27
N CYS A 121 18.05 4.36 5.23
CA CYS A 121 17.64 4.08 3.84
C CYS A 121 18.37 2.83 3.34
N VAL A 122 17.65 1.85 2.80
CA VAL A 122 18.22 0.54 2.39
C VAL A 122 18.25 0.31 0.87
N GLY A 123 17.96 1.34 0.08
CA GLY A 123 18.14 1.32 -1.38
C GLY A 123 17.06 2.01 -2.19
N LYS A 124 17.22 1.92 -3.52
CA LYS A 124 16.29 2.44 -4.53
C LYS A 124 15.40 1.33 -5.08
N THR A 125 14.10 1.58 -5.13
CA THR A 125 13.09 0.62 -5.62
C THR A 125 12.68 0.89 -7.06
N VAL A 126 12.21 -0.18 -7.70
CA VAL A 126 11.73 -0.14 -9.09
C VAL A 126 10.53 0.80 -9.20
N VAL A 127 10.57 1.62 -10.24
CA VAL A 127 9.49 2.50 -10.67
C VAL A 127 9.17 2.23 -12.14
N ASP A 128 7.92 2.41 -12.54
CA ASP A 128 7.57 2.41 -13.98
C ASP A 128 8.44 3.45 -14.70
N GLU A 129 8.72 3.20 -15.97
CA GLU A 129 9.58 4.05 -16.78
C GLU A 129 9.13 5.52 -16.72
N PHE A 130 10.04 6.41 -16.31
CA PHE A 130 9.80 7.84 -16.09
C PHE A 130 8.63 8.17 -15.14
N SER A 131 8.28 7.22 -14.25
CA SER A 131 7.06 7.27 -13.44
C SER A 131 5.76 7.47 -14.22
N PHE A 132 5.76 7.22 -15.53
CA PHE A 132 4.64 7.53 -16.42
C PHE A 132 3.58 6.42 -16.42
N GLY A 133 3.97 5.19 -16.12
CA GLY A 133 3.09 4.03 -16.08
C GLY A 133 2.32 3.86 -14.77
N ILE A 134 1.22 3.11 -14.85
CA ILE A 134 0.45 2.64 -13.68
C ILE A 134 0.39 1.11 -13.60
N SER A 135 1.19 0.40 -14.39
CA SER A 135 1.08 -1.05 -14.53
C SER A 135 2.03 -1.81 -13.60
N GLY A 136 3.12 -1.17 -13.16
CA GLY A 136 4.20 -1.84 -12.44
C GLY A 136 5.23 -2.49 -13.38
N GLU A 137 5.10 -2.31 -14.69
CA GLU A 137 5.94 -2.96 -15.69
C GLU A 137 7.15 -2.11 -16.03
N ASN A 138 8.34 -2.71 -15.94
CA ASN A 138 9.59 -2.06 -16.29
C ASN A 138 10.44 -3.00 -17.16
N LYS A 139 10.78 -2.55 -18.38
CA LYS A 139 11.57 -3.34 -19.35
C LYS A 139 13.01 -3.60 -18.88
N TYR A 140 13.59 -2.68 -18.12
CA TYR A 140 15.00 -2.70 -17.73
C TYR A 140 15.23 -3.51 -16.46
N TYR A 141 14.39 -3.31 -15.45
CA TYR A 141 14.56 -3.93 -14.13
C TYR A 141 13.65 -5.16 -13.93
N GLY A 142 12.66 -5.34 -14.81
CA GLY A 142 11.59 -6.32 -14.69
C GLY A 142 10.44 -5.82 -13.80
N THR A 143 9.34 -6.55 -13.82
CA THR A 143 8.16 -6.28 -12.96
C THR A 143 8.38 -6.88 -11.58
N PRO A 144 8.26 -6.10 -10.48
CA PRO A 144 8.20 -6.65 -9.13
C PRO A 144 7.06 -7.66 -8.99
N THR A 145 7.20 -8.63 -8.07
CA THR A 145 6.21 -9.70 -7.88
C THR A 145 5.55 -9.60 -6.51
N HIS A 146 4.23 -9.84 -6.44
CA HIS A 146 3.54 -9.81 -5.16
C HIS A 146 4.05 -10.95 -4.26
N PRO A 147 4.41 -10.70 -2.99
CA PRO A 147 5.01 -11.71 -2.12
C PRO A 147 4.07 -12.89 -1.84
N GLN A 148 2.76 -12.63 -1.69
CA GLN A 148 1.76 -13.68 -1.43
C GLN A 148 1.04 -14.17 -2.70
N MET A 149 1.14 -13.44 -3.82
CA MET A 149 0.36 -13.71 -5.03
C MET A 149 1.20 -13.42 -6.29
N PRO A 150 2.28 -14.18 -6.56
CA PRO A 150 3.25 -13.85 -7.60
C PRO A 150 2.66 -13.72 -9.01
N SER A 151 1.49 -14.32 -9.21
CA SER A 151 0.71 -14.23 -10.43
C SER A 151 -0.21 -13.01 -10.48
N CYS A 152 -0.03 -11.94 -9.68
CA CYS A 152 -0.88 -10.76 -9.70
C CYS A 152 -0.12 -9.51 -10.14
N LYS A 153 -0.76 -8.66 -10.95
CA LYS A 153 -0.24 -7.32 -11.27
C LYS A 153 -0.40 -6.41 -10.07
N LEU A 154 0.61 -5.58 -9.85
CA LEU A 154 0.76 -4.78 -8.64
C LEU A 154 0.38 -3.32 -8.83
N GLY A 155 0.15 -2.87 -10.07
CA GLY A 155 0.02 -1.45 -10.39
C GLY A 155 1.35 -0.70 -10.23
N GLY A 156 1.36 0.58 -10.57
CA GLY A 156 2.53 1.45 -10.57
C GLY A 156 2.13 2.93 -10.45
N SER A 157 3.05 3.87 -10.54
CA SER A 157 4.47 3.67 -10.87
C SER A 157 5.34 3.19 -9.72
N SER A 158 5.00 3.46 -8.45
CA SER A 158 5.85 3.13 -7.28
C SER A 158 5.70 1.67 -6.82
N CYS A 159 5.72 0.73 -7.77
CA CYS A 159 5.49 -0.70 -7.55
C CYS A 159 6.55 -1.35 -6.67
N GLY A 160 7.83 -1.02 -6.86
CA GLY A 160 8.91 -1.56 -6.05
C GLY A 160 8.81 -1.14 -4.58
N SER A 161 8.47 0.12 -4.32
CA SER A 161 8.23 0.62 -2.95
C SER A 161 7.10 -0.14 -2.26
N ALA A 162 5.99 -0.38 -2.97
CA ALA A 162 4.87 -1.13 -2.41
C ALA A 162 5.26 -2.59 -2.12
N VAL A 163 5.97 -3.26 -3.02
CA VAL A 163 6.45 -4.65 -2.78
C VAL A 163 7.45 -4.72 -1.65
N ALA A 164 8.39 -3.78 -1.56
CA ALA A 164 9.37 -3.75 -0.48
C ALA A 164 8.69 -3.70 0.89
N VAL A 165 7.63 -2.89 1.02
CA VAL A 165 6.81 -2.84 2.23
C VAL A 165 5.95 -4.09 2.38
N ALA A 166 5.27 -4.57 1.34
CA ALA A 166 4.42 -5.75 1.45
C ALA A 166 5.20 -7.03 1.84
N ALA A 167 6.42 -7.16 1.34
CA ALA A 167 7.30 -8.30 1.57
C ALA A 167 8.05 -8.22 2.91
N GLY A 168 7.92 -7.14 3.67
CA GLY A 168 8.66 -6.99 4.93
C GLY A 168 10.15 -6.69 4.75
N LEU A 169 10.57 -6.23 3.57
CA LEU A 169 11.97 -5.88 3.29
C LEU A 169 12.37 -4.53 3.91
N VAL A 170 11.37 -3.69 4.20
CA VAL A 170 11.47 -2.40 4.90
C VAL A 170 10.25 -2.16 5.78
N ASP A 171 10.38 -1.25 6.75
CA ASP A 171 9.29 -0.82 7.62
C ASP A 171 8.31 0.12 6.90
N PHE A 172 8.86 1.03 6.09
CA PHE A 172 8.11 1.93 5.22
C PHE A 172 8.86 2.20 3.91
N ALA A 173 8.18 2.75 2.92
CA ALA A 173 8.83 3.20 1.69
C ALA A 173 8.23 4.51 1.20
N VAL A 174 9.00 5.27 0.44
CA VAL A 174 8.60 6.54 -0.16
C VAL A 174 8.49 6.36 -1.67
N GLY A 175 7.51 7.04 -2.26
CA GLY A 175 7.30 7.07 -3.71
C GLY A 175 6.69 8.39 -4.16
N THR A 176 6.53 8.52 -5.47
CA THR A 176 5.84 9.64 -6.11
C THR A 176 4.44 9.21 -6.50
N ASP A 177 3.45 10.10 -6.32
CA ASP A 177 2.04 9.93 -6.73
C ASP A 177 1.65 11.08 -7.67
N THR A 178 1.64 10.81 -8.97
CA THR A 178 1.18 11.74 -10.00
C THR A 178 -0.27 11.42 -10.40
N THR A 179 -0.52 10.16 -10.77
CA THR A 179 -1.81 9.67 -11.28
C THR A 179 -2.40 8.56 -10.42
N GLY A 180 -1.97 8.43 -9.16
CA GLY A 180 -2.30 7.30 -8.28
C GLY A 180 -1.12 6.35 -8.01
N CYS A 181 0.10 6.77 -8.34
CA CYS A 181 1.28 5.93 -8.31
C CYS A 181 1.71 5.42 -6.92
N VAL A 182 1.15 5.96 -5.83
CA VAL A 182 1.28 5.41 -4.48
C VAL A 182 0.01 4.64 -4.09
N ARG A 183 -1.16 5.24 -4.34
CA ARG A 183 -2.45 4.71 -3.88
C ARG A 183 -2.82 3.36 -4.52
N ILE A 184 -2.59 3.23 -5.83
CA ILE A 184 -2.92 2.03 -6.61
C ILE A 184 -2.06 0.84 -6.15
N PRO A 185 -0.71 0.92 -6.16
CA PRO A 185 0.09 -0.22 -5.74
C PRO A 185 -0.04 -0.54 -4.25
N ALA A 186 -0.32 0.45 -3.40
CA ALA A 186 -0.66 0.18 -1.99
C ALA A 186 -1.94 -0.66 -1.87
N SER A 187 -2.99 -0.31 -2.62
CA SER A 187 -4.26 -1.05 -2.64
C SER A 187 -4.07 -2.50 -3.11
N PHE A 188 -3.24 -2.71 -4.13
CA PHE A 188 -2.98 -4.05 -4.66
C PHE A 188 -2.05 -4.87 -3.77
N CYS A 189 -1.13 -4.23 -3.05
CA CYS A 189 -0.26 -4.92 -2.11
C CYS A 189 -0.89 -5.16 -0.72
N GLY A 190 -2.12 -4.70 -0.49
CA GLY A 190 -2.78 -4.83 0.81
C GLY A 190 -2.14 -4.01 1.94
N ILE A 191 -1.45 -2.92 1.59
CA ILE A 191 -0.72 -2.06 2.54
C ILE A 191 -1.27 -0.63 2.52
N PHE A 192 -0.95 0.15 3.55
CA PHE A 192 -1.32 1.56 3.58
C PHE A 192 -0.45 2.34 2.62
N GLY A 193 -1.08 3.22 1.85
CA GLY A 193 -0.47 4.21 0.98
C GLY A 193 -1.12 5.55 1.24
N PHE A 194 -0.31 6.56 1.52
CA PHE A 194 -0.76 7.91 1.80
C PHE A 194 -0.18 8.89 0.79
N ARG A 195 -1.07 9.62 0.12
CA ARG A 195 -0.75 10.80 -0.70
C ARG A 195 -1.12 12.03 0.16
N PRO A 196 -0.16 12.88 0.54
CA PRO A 196 -0.47 14.15 1.22
C PRO A 196 -1.13 15.16 0.28
N SER A 197 -1.54 16.31 0.80
CA SER A 197 -2.01 17.41 -0.05
C SER A 197 -0.90 17.87 -0.99
N HIS A 198 -1.26 18.27 -2.21
CA HIS A 198 -0.29 18.75 -3.20
C HIS A 198 0.48 19.94 -2.62
N GLY A 199 1.81 19.87 -2.70
CA GLY A 199 2.72 20.89 -2.16
C GLY A 199 2.99 20.81 -0.65
N ALA A 200 2.35 19.90 0.10
CA ALA A 200 2.58 19.77 1.54
C ALA A 200 3.96 19.15 1.89
N VAL A 201 4.54 18.39 0.96
CA VAL A 201 5.87 17.79 1.10
C VAL A 201 6.75 18.27 -0.06
N SER A 202 7.96 18.72 0.26
CA SER A 202 8.89 19.28 -0.72
C SER A 202 9.35 18.27 -1.76
N THR A 203 9.23 18.61 -3.04
CA THR A 203 9.69 17.81 -4.18
C THR A 203 11.14 18.11 -4.61
N ILE A 204 11.88 18.89 -3.84
CA ILE A 204 13.28 19.23 -4.14
C ILE A 204 14.16 17.96 -4.09
N GLY A 205 14.89 17.71 -5.18
CA GLY A 205 15.69 16.51 -5.39
C GLY A 205 14.87 15.29 -5.82
N VAL A 206 13.70 15.52 -6.41
CA VAL A 206 12.88 14.47 -7.02
C VAL A 206 12.68 14.81 -8.49
N LEU A 207 12.95 13.84 -9.37
CA LEU A 207 12.79 14.03 -10.81
C LEU A 207 11.31 14.31 -11.14
N PRO A 208 10.99 15.40 -11.86
CA PRO A 208 9.61 15.79 -12.11
C PRO A 208 9.00 14.92 -13.20
N ASN A 209 7.79 14.41 -12.96
CA ASN A 209 6.93 13.87 -14.00
C ASN A 209 5.98 14.97 -14.47
N ALA A 210 5.14 15.45 -13.56
CA ALA A 210 4.21 16.56 -13.77
C ALA A 210 4.08 17.36 -12.47
N GLN A 211 4.85 18.43 -12.32
CA GLN A 211 4.96 19.23 -11.11
C GLN A 211 3.61 19.71 -10.54
N SER A 212 2.60 19.95 -11.39
CA SER A 212 1.28 20.36 -10.92
C SER A 212 0.46 19.23 -10.29
N LEU A 213 0.87 17.97 -10.47
CA LEU A 213 0.20 16.78 -9.97
C LEU A 213 1.05 16.00 -8.95
N ASP A 214 2.38 16.06 -9.14
CA ASP A 214 3.38 15.32 -8.39
C ASP A 214 3.26 15.58 -6.90
N THR A 215 3.29 14.49 -6.14
CA THR A 215 3.26 14.53 -4.68
C THR A 215 4.08 13.38 -4.14
N ILE A 216 4.77 13.60 -3.03
CA ILE A 216 5.54 12.54 -2.38
C ILE A 216 4.63 11.81 -1.40
N GLY A 217 4.35 10.55 -1.69
CA GLY A 217 3.58 9.68 -0.82
C GLY A 217 4.45 8.61 -0.18
N TRP A 218 3.88 7.91 0.80
CA TRP A 218 4.59 6.85 1.50
C TRP A 218 3.69 5.66 1.80
N PHE A 219 4.34 4.53 2.05
CA PHE A 219 3.76 3.22 2.26
C PHE A 219 4.15 2.66 3.62
N ALA A 220 3.24 1.98 4.29
CA ALA A 220 3.55 1.22 5.51
C ALA A 220 2.56 0.06 5.70
N ARG A 221 2.97 -0.99 6.43
CA ARG A 221 2.04 -2.04 6.91
C ARG A 221 1.33 -1.63 8.21
N ASP A 222 1.99 -0.81 9.02
CA ASP A 222 1.51 -0.37 10.32
C ASP A 222 1.03 1.09 10.26
N PRO A 223 -0.23 1.39 10.63
CA PRO A 223 -0.73 2.76 10.70
C PRO A 223 0.09 3.68 11.60
N SER A 224 0.71 3.15 12.67
CA SER A 224 1.58 3.93 13.57
C SER A 224 2.86 4.37 12.88
N ILE A 225 3.46 3.52 12.04
CA ILE A 225 4.62 3.88 11.21
C ILE A 225 4.19 4.91 10.16
N LEU A 226 3.06 4.68 9.48
CA LEU A 226 2.50 5.63 8.51
C LEU A 226 2.32 7.03 9.12
N HIS A 227 1.79 7.07 10.34
CA HIS A 227 1.56 8.29 11.11
C HIS A 227 2.87 8.98 11.54
N ARG A 228 3.85 8.22 12.06
CA ARG A 228 5.17 8.75 12.44
C ARG A 228 5.89 9.37 11.25
N VAL A 229 5.88 8.69 10.09
CA VAL A 229 6.43 9.22 8.83
C VAL A 229 5.69 10.49 8.42
N GLY A 230 4.36 10.51 8.56
CA GLY A 230 3.54 11.71 8.30
C GLY A 230 3.94 12.90 9.17
N HIS A 231 4.14 12.71 10.48
CA HIS A 231 4.61 13.79 11.35
C HIS A 231 5.95 14.38 10.92
N VAL A 232 6.88 13.54 10.47
CA VAL A 232 8.19 13.98 10.01
C VAL A 232 8.07 14.77 8.69
N LEU A 233 7.38 14.20 7.70
CA LEU A 233 7.35 14.78 6.36
C LEU A 233 6.45 16.00 6.23
N LEU A 234 5.35 16.05 6.99
CA LEU A 234 4.41 17.17 6.99
C LEU A 234 4.79 18.25 8.02
N GLN A 235 5.81 18.00 8.85
CA GLN A 235 6.24 18.90 9.93
C GLN A 235 5.06 19.37 10.80
N LEU A 236 4.13 18.45 11.09
CA LEU A 236 2.93 18.79 11.82
C LEU A 236 3.28 19.08 13.28
N ASN A 237 2.82 20.23 13.77
CA ASN A 237 2.74 20.50 15.20
C ASN A 237 1.94 19.39 15.89
N SER A 238 2.13 19.19 17.20
CA SER A 238 1.28 18.30 17.99
C SER A 238 -0.15 18.86 18.03
N VAL A 239 -0.95 18.55 17.00
CA VAL A 239 -2.36 18.96 16.95
C VAL A 239 -3.15 17.98 17.79
N GLU A 240 -4.02 18.50 18.66
CA GLU A 240 -5.02 17.66 19.32
C GLU A 240 -5.83 16.91 18.26
N THR A 241 -6.03 15.60 18.45
CA THR A 241 -6.89 14.81 17.58
C THR A 241 -8.29 15.45 17.58
N LYS A 242 -8.63 16.17 16.50
CA LYS A 242 -9.98 16.73 16.30
C LYS A 242 -10.98 15.57 16.38
N ARG A 243 -11.76 15.52 17.46
CA ARG A 243 -12.66 14.41 17.78
C ARG A 243 -13.90 14.36 16.90
N SER A 244 -14.26 15.47 16.24
CA SER A 244 -15.39 15.51 15.33
C SER A 244 -14.96 15.41 13.86
N ARG A 245 -15.49 14.40 13.17
CA ARG A 245 -15.35 14.21 11.72
C ARG A 245 -16.69 13.75 11.15
N HIS A 246 -16.96 14.09 9.90
CA HIS A 246 -18.10 13.56 9.16
C HIS A 246 -17.63 12.83 7.90
N PHE A 247 -18.19 11.64 7.68
CA PHE A 247 -17.90 10.85 6.48
C PHE A 247 -18.89 11.23 5.38
N ILE A 248 -18.39 11.41 4.16
CA ILE A 248 -19.19 11.59 2.95
C ILE A 248 -18.88 10.41 2.02
N PHE A 249 -19.90 9.64 1.64
CA PHE A 249 -19.78 8.53 0.70
C PHE A 249 -20.16 8.99 -0.69
N ALA A 250 -19.27 8.80 -1.67
CA ALA A 250 -19.54 9.06 -3.08
C ALA A 250 -20.16 7.81 -3.73
N ASP A 251 -21.48 7.65 -3.62
CA ASP A 251 -22.17 6.41 -3.98
C ASP A 251 -22.01 6.06 -5.48
N ASP A 252 -21.99 7.07 -6.33
CA ASP A 252 -21.76 6.98 -7.77
C ASP A 252 -20.41 6.34 -8.10
N LEU A 253 -19.38 6.61 -7.30
CA LEU A 253 -18.05 6.02 -7.51
C LEU A 253 -17.98 4.55 -7.12
N PHE A 254 -18.80 4.09 -6.19
CA PHE A 254 -18.87 2.67 -5.84
C PHE A 254 -19.52 1.83 -6.94
N GLN A 255 -20.29 2.43 -7.85
CA GLN A 255 -20.80 1.74 -9.05
C GLN A 255 -19.67 1.32 -10.01
N LEU A 256 -18.53 2.02 -9.96
CA LEU A 256 -17.34 1.65 -10.73
C LEU A 256 -16.59 0.45 -10.13
N SER A 257 -16.87 0.13 -8.85
CA SER A 257 -16.23 -0.94 -8.10
C SER A 257 -17.08 -2.21 -8.09
N LYS A 258 -16.42 -3.36 -8.03
CA LYS A 258 -17.09 -4.66 -7.77
C LYS A 258 -17.45 -4.86 -6.30
N ILE A 259 -16.93 -4.01 -5.41
CA ILE A 259 -17.18 -4.10 -3.96
C ILE A 259 -18.46 -3.30 -3.64
N PRO A 260 -19.49 -3.93 -3.04
CA PRO A 260 -20.71 -3.23 -2.66
C PRO A 260 -20.44 -2.07 -1.69
N THR A 261 -21.02 -0.90 -1.95
CA THR A 261 -20.96 0.29 -1.08
C THR A 261 -21.33 -0.05 0.37
N GLN A 262 -22.37 -0.88 0.53
CA GLN A 262 -22.90 -1.28 1.83
C GLN A 262 -21.87 -1.96 2.73
N ASN A 263 -20.95 -2.74 2.16
CA ASN A 263 -19.88 -3.37 2.93
C ASN A 263 -18.92 -2.32 3.50
N THR A 264 -18.60 -1.30 2.71
CA THR A 264 -17.70 -0.21 3.12
C THR A 264 -18.38 0.68 4.16
N ILE A 265 -19.65 1.02 3.94
CA ILE A 265 -20.48 1.77 4.91
C ILE A 265 -20.55 1.01 6.23
N TYR A 266 -20.84 -0.29 6.19
CA TYR A 266 -20.91 -1.11 7.40
C TYR A 266 -19.58 -1.15 8.16
N VAL A 267 -18.46 -1.32 7.45
CA VAL A 267 -17.12 -1.39 8.05
C VAL A 267 -16.74 -0.06 8.71
N ILE A 268 -16.96 1.05 8.01
CA ILE A 268 -16.67 2.39 8.55
C ILE A 268 -17.63 2.70 9.69
N GLY A 269 -18.93 2.43 9.52
CA GLY A 269 -19.96 2.57 10.55
C GLY A 269 -19.58 1.82 11.82
N LYS A 270 -19.16 0.56 11.71
CA LYS A 270 -18.70 -0.24 12.86
C LYS A 270 -17.41 0.27 13.49
N ALA A 271 -16.51 0.87 12.70
CA ALA A 271 -15.29 1.47 13.23
C ALA A 271 -15.58 2.74 14.05
N ILE A 272 -16.61 3.51 13.67
CA ILE A 272 -16.93 4.81 14.25
C ILE A 272 -18.02 4.76 15.32
N GLU A 273 -18.79 3.66 15.40
CA GLU A 273 -19.92 3.48 16.33
C GLU A 273 -19.55 3.72 17.80
N ASN A 274 -18.31 3.44 18.21
CA ASN A 274 -17.84 3.62 19.58
C ASN A 274 -16.99 4.89 19.77
N MET A 275 -16.91 5.77 18.77
CA MET A 275 -16.10 6.99 18.82
C MET A 275 -16.99 8.22 19.01
N SER A 276 -16.75 8.98 20.08
CA SER A 276 -17.46 10.23 20.35
C SER A 276 -17.08 11.32 19.34
N GLY A 277 -18.06 12.05 18.80
CA GLY A 277 -17.85 13.22 17.92
C GLY A 277 -18.07 12.93 16.43
N TYR A 278 -18.25 11.68 16.03
CA TYR A 278 -18.53 11.31 14.64
C TYR A 278 -20.02 11.47 14.31
N GLN A 279 -20.30 12.16 13.21
CA GLN A 279 -21.66 12.30 12.69
C GLN A 279 -22.07 11.10 11.84
N ALA A 280 -23.39 10.92 11.65
CA ALA A 280 -23.91 9.94 10.71
C ALA A 280 -23.32 10.16 9.30
N PRO A 281 -22.92 9.09 8.59
CA PRO A 281 -22.44 9.19 7.22
C PRO A 281 -23.42 9.94 6.30
N LYS A 282 -22.89 10.88 5.52
CA LYS A 282 -23.61 11.56 4.44
C LYS A 282 -23.35 10.86 3.12
N HIS A 283 -24.31 10.94 2.23
CA HIS A 283 -24.25 10.37 0.89
C HIS A 283 -24.26 11.50 -0.15
N LEU A 284 -23.49 11.34 -1.22
CA LEU A 284 -23.31 12.34 -2.26
C LEU A 284 -23.15 11.66 -3.62
N ASN A 285 -23.79 12.23 -4.65
CA ASN A 285 -23.40 11.98 -6.04
C ASN A 285 -22.25 12.93 -6.40
N LEU A 286 -21.03 12.40 -6.45
CA LEU A 286 -19.83 13.22 -6.62
C LEU A 286 -19.72 13.77 -8.05
N CYS A 287 -20.11 13.01 -9.07
CA CYS A 287 -20.10 13.47 -10.46
C CYS A 287 -20.97 14.72 -10.64
N GLN A 288 -22.20 14.69 -10.12
CA GLN A 288 -23.11 15.84 -10.16
C GLN A 288 -22.54 17.05 -9.40
N TYR A 289 -21.92 16.81 -8.24
CA TYR A 289 -21.27 17.86 -7.47
C TYR A 289 -20.12 18.52 -8.25
N ILE A 290 -19.24 17.71 -8.86
CA ILE A 290 -18.12 18.17 -9.68
C ILE A 290 -18.62 18.99 -10.86
N ASP A 291 -19.63 18.49 -11.59
CA ASP A 291 -20.18 19.20 -12.75
C ASP A 291 -20.75 20.59 -12.38
N SER A 292 -21.34 20.72 -11.19
CA SER A 292 -21.85 22.01 -10.70
C SER A 292 -20.76 22.99 -10.24
N ARG A 293 -19.57 22.50 -9.87
CA ARG A 293 -18.49 23.30 -9.25
C ARG A 293 -17.27 23.51 -10.15
N ALA A 294 -17.13 22.72 -11.21
CA ALA A 294 -16.04 22.81 -12.18
C ALA A 294 -16.57 22.96 -13.62
N PRO A 295 -17.18 24.11 -13.95
CA PRO A 295 -17.80 24.34 -15.26
C PRO A 295 -16.80 24.24 -16.43
N SER A 296 -15.50 24.46 -16.19
CA SER A 296 -14.48 24.35 -17.24
C SER A 296 -14.30 22.91 -17.75
N LEU A 297 -14.81 21.89 -17.04
CA LEU A 297 -14.86 20.51 -17.53
C LEU A 297 -15.79 20.34 -18.74
N ARG A 298 -16.91 21.08 -18.79
CA ARG A 298 -17.87 20.98 -19.91
C ARG A 298 -17.28 21.46 -21.24
N LEU A 299 -16.36 22.43 -21.19
CA LEU A 299 -15.63 22.90 -22.36
C LEU A 299 -14.70 21.83 -22.96
N HIS A 300 -14.36 20.79 -22.19
CA HIS A 300 -13.49 19.69 -22.61
C HIS A 300 -14.28 18.40 -22.87
N GLN A 301 -15.60 18.39 -22.68
CA GLN A 301 -16.44 17.29 -23.14
C GLN A 301 -16.55 17.39 -24.66
N GLN A 302 -15.89 16.48 -25.38
CA GLN A 302 -16.13 16.34 -26.81
C GLN A 302 -17.60 16.02 -27.05
N SER A 303 -18.14 16.58 -28.12
CA SER A 303 -19.52 16.52 -28.59
C SER A 303 -20.01 15.09 -28.85
N THR A 304 -20.27 14.31 -27.80
CA THR A 304 -21.03 13.08 -27.86
C THR A 304 -22.30 13.28 -27.06
N HIS A 305 -23.45 13.20 -27.75
CA HIS A 305 -24.81 13.48 -27.29
C HIS A 305 -25.36 12.57 -26.15
N GLN A 306 -24.50 11.98 -25.32
CA GLN A 306 -24.92 11.19 -24.16
C GLN A 306 -24.26 11.74 -22.90
N GLN A 307 -25.01 12.56 -22.16
CA GLN A 307 -24.68 12.97 -20.80
C GLN A 307 -24.81 11.76 -19.85
N ASN A 308 -23.77 10.93 -19.78
CA ASN A 308 -23.64 9.90 -18.74
C ASN A 308 -22.71 10.40 -17.63
N GLU A 309 -23.00 10.08 -16.36
CA GLU A 309 -22.17 10.41 -15.19
C GLU A 309 -20.72 9.91 -15.35
N THR A 310 -20.53 8.80 -16.07
CA THR A 310 -19.21 8.24 -16.45
C THR A 310 -18.40 9.16 -17.37
N SER A 311 -19.04 10.13 -18.04
CA SER A 311 -18.39 11.10 -18.92
C SER A 311 -17.54 12.10 -18.14
N ILE A 312 -18.02 12.60 -17.00
CA ILE A 312 -17.31 13.63 -16.21
C ILE A 312 -15.98 13.12 -15.68
N LEU A 313 -15.96 11.91 -15.10
CA LEU A 313 -14.73 11.31 -14.57
C LEU A 313 -13.75 10.95 -15.69
N LYS A 314 -14.26 10.54 -16.86
CA LYS A 314 -13.43 10.33 -18.05
C LYS A 314 -12.78 11.63 -18.50
N THR A 315 -13.55 12.73 -18.58
CA THR A 315 -13.01 14.06 -18.89
C THR A 315 -11.97 14.48 -17.84
N LEU A 316 -12.22 14.27 -16.55
CA LEU A 316 -11.27 14.60 -15.49
C LEU A 316 -9.98 13.77 -15.61
N SER A 317 -10.08 12.49 -15.93
CA SER A 317 -8.92 11.64 -16.19
C SER A 317 -8.12 12.10 -17.42
N SER A 318 -8.80 12.54 -18.48
CA SER A 318 -8.18 13.12 -19.66
C SER A 318 -7.45 14.42 -19.34
N VAL A 319 -8.04 15.29 -18.51
CA VAL A 319 -7.39 16.51 -18.01
C VAL A 319 -6.11 16.17 -17.24
N MET A 320 -6.18 15.21 -16.32
CA MET A 320 -5.01 14.74 -15.56
C MET A 320 -3.89 14.23 -16.49
N LEU A 321 -4.22 13.34 -17.45
CA LEU A 321 -3.24 12.75 -18.35
C LEU A 321 -2.68 13.78 -19.34
N SER A 322 -3.47 14.77 -19.76
CA SER A 322 -3.04 15.85 -20.63
C SER A 322 -2.08 16.81 -19.91
N LEU A 323 -2.37 17.16 -18.66
CA LEU A 323 -1.44 17.92 -17.80
C LEU A 323 -0.15 17.14 -17.59
N GLN A 324 -0.25 15.84 -17.28
CA GLN A 324 0.91 14.97 -17.11
C GLN A 324 1.78 14.96 -18.37
N GLY A 325 1.19 14.69 -19.52
CA GLY A 325 1.92 14.61 -20.78
C GLY A 325 2.52 15.95 -21.22
N TYR A 326 1.80 17.05 -21.04
CA TYR A 326 2.30 18.39 -21.34
C TYR A 326 3.52 18.75 -20.49
N GLU A 327 3.42 18.63 -19.17
CA GLU A 327 4.52 18.97 -18.27
C GLU A 327 5.71 18.01 -18.46
N PHE A 328 5.45 16.72 -18.62
CA PHE A 328 6.48 15.75 -18.94
C PHE A 328 7.23 16.11 -20.22
N LYS A 329 6.50 16.49 -21.28
CA LYS A 329 7.08 16.97 -22.53
C LYS A 329 7.92 18.22 -22.30
N THR A 330 7.40 19.23 -21.60
CA THR A 330 8.16 20.45 -21.26
C THR A 330 9.47 20.14 -20.53
N ASN A 331 9.48 19.16 -19.63
CA ASN A 331 10.64 18.82 -18.82
C ASN A 331 11.69 17.99 -19.59
N HIS A 332 11.25 17.06 -20.46
CA HIS A 332 12.11 15.97 -20.94
C HIS A 332 12.21 15.85 -22.46
N GLU A 333 11.47 16.66 -23.24
CA GLU A 333 11.45 16.57 -24.70
C GLU A 333 12.83 16.72 -25.33
N GLU A 334 13.64 17.66 -24.86
CA GLU A 334 15.00 17.89 -25.37
C GLU A 334 15.86 16.63 -25.25
N TRP A 335 15.87 16.01 -24.07
CA TRP A 335 16.62 14.78 -23.82
C TRP A 335 16.09 13.62 -24.68
N VAL A 336 14.77 13.41 -24.73
CA VAL A 336 14.16 12.32 -25.53
C VAL A 336 14.50 12.49 -27.02
N LYS A 337 14.44 13.72 -27.56
CA LYS A 337 14.79 13.99 -28.96
C LYS A 337 16.28 13.79 -29.23
N SER A 338 17.17 14.17 -28.30
CA SER A 338 18.61 13.97 -28.45
C SER A 338 19.01 12.50 -28.63
N LEU A 339 18.22 11.57 -28.05
CA LEU A 339 18.46 10.13 -28.12
C LEU A 339 17.89 9.44 -29.37
N LYS A 340 16.81 9.96 -29.98
CA LYS A 340 16.25 9.37 -31.22
C LYS A 340 17.29 9.31 -32.35
N TYR A 341 18.25 10.23 -32.38
CA TYR A 341 19.34 10.24 -33.37
C TYR A 341 20.45 9.21 -33.08
N LYS A 342 20.51 8.65 -31.86
CA LYS A 342 21.47 7.61 -31.44
C LYS A 342 20.72 6.27 -31.30
N LEU A 343 20.50 5.59 -32.42
CA LEU A 343 20.00 4.20 -32.59
C LEU A 343 19.25 3.54 -31.40
N GLY A 344 17.96 3.24 -31.61
CA GLY A 344 17.24 2.17 -30.88
C GLY A 344 16.81 2.52 -29.45
N CYS A 345 16.10 3.64 -29.26
CA CYS A 345 15.68 4.09 -27.93
C CYS A 345 14.84 3.03 -27.19
N GLY A 346 15.25 2.67 -25.98
CA GLY A 346 14.47 1.79 -25.12
C GLY A 346 13.29 2.48 -24.41
N VAL A 347 12.88 3.67 -24.87
CA VAL A 347 11.75 4.44 -24.35
C VAL A 347 10.43 3.78 -24.77
N SER A 348 9.47 3.63 -23.86
CA SER A 348 8.17 3.03 -24.15
C SER A 348 7.31 3.86 -25.11
N ASP A 349 6.41 3.19 -25.83
CA ASP A 349 5.50 3.80 -26.80
C ASP A 349 4.62 4.89 -26.17
N HIS A 350 4.22 4.72 -24.91
CA HIS A 350 3.41 5.72 -24.19
C HIS A 350 4.16 7.03 -23.98
N VAL A 351 5.45 6.96 -23.64
CA VAL A 351 6.29 8.15 -23.43
C VAL A 351 6.55 8.83 -24.78
N ILE A 352 6.81 8.06 -25.84
CA ILE A 352 6.95 8.60 -27.20
C ILE A 352 5.65 9.29 -27.65
N ALA A 353 4.49 8.69 -27.37
CA ALA A 353 3.19 9.29 -27.67
C ALA A 353 3.00 10.62 -26.94
N ALA A 354 3.34 10.70 -25.66
CA ALA A 354 3.25 11.94 -24.88
C ALA A 354 4.17 13.03 -25.44
N ILE A 355 5.42 12.72 -25.79
CA ILE A 355 6.34 13.68 -26.40
C ILE A 355 5.83 14.19 -27.76
N ASN A 356 5.27 13.28 -28.59
CA ASN A 356 4.80 13.64 -29.93
C ASN A 356 3.43 14.33 -29.94
N THR A 357 2.67 14.27 -28.84
CA THR A 357 1.33 14.89 -28.76
C THR A 357 1.44 16.41 -28.69
N THR A 358 0.54 17.09 -29.41
CA THR A 358 0.31 18.52 -29.26
C THR A 358 -0.72 18.73 -28.17
N TYR A 359 -0.40 19.61 -27.22
CA TYR A 359 -1.30 19.91 -26.12
C TYR A 359 -1.82 21.33 -26.27
N ASP A 360 -3.08 21.43 -26.68
CA ASP A 360 -3.80 22.69 -26.81
C ASP A 360 -4.58 23.02 -25.52
N ASN A 361 -4.98 24.28 -25.37
CA ASN A 361 -5.85 24.73 -24.26
C ASN A 361 -5.32 24.44 -22.83
N ILE A 362 -4.00 24.37 -22.64
CA ILE A 362 -3.36 24.13 -21.33
C ILE A 362 -3.86 25.06 -20.21
N LYS A 363 -4.10 26.34 -20.52
CA LYS A 363 -4.65 27.30 -19.57
C LYS A 363 -6.01 26.85 -19.01
N ALA A 364 -6.84 26.23 -19.85
CA ALA A 364 -8.14 25.73 -19.46
C ALA A 364 -8.02 24.45 -18.59
N LEU A 365 -7.01 23.60 -18.84
CA LEU A 365 -6.72 22.45 -17.98
C LEU A 365 -6.30 22.88 -16.55
N TYR A 366 -5.43 23.88 -16.42
CA TYR A 366 -5.08 24.45 -15.12
C TYR A 366 -6.27 25.13 -14.42
N LYS A 367 -7.19 25.71 -15.21
CA LYS A 367 -8.43 26.27 -14.67
C LYS A 367 -9.32 25.18 -14.05
N VAL A 368 -9.51 24.05 -14.72
CA VAL A 368 -10.21 22.87 -14.17
C VAL A 368 -9.57 22.44 -12.84
N ARG A 369 -8.24 22.37 -12.77
CA ARG A 369 -7.51 22.03 -11.55
C ARG A 369 -7.83 22.99 -10.39
N THR A 370 -7.89 24.28 -10.68
CA THR A 370 -8.20 25.34 -9.70
C THR A 370 -9.65 25.23 -9.21
N GLU A 371 -10.60 25.01 -10.13
CA GLU A 371 -12.01 24.81 -9.80
C GLU A 371 -12.21 23.56 -8.93
N MET A 372 -11.56 22.44 -9.29
CA MET A 372 -11.59 21.20 -8.51
C MET A 372 -11.04 21.39 -7.10
N ARG A 373 -9.95 22.15 -6.94
CA ARG A 373 -9.40 22.47 -5.62
C ARG A 373 -10.41 23.24 -4.77
N GLY A 374 -11.03 24.28 -5.33
CA GLY A 374 -12.06 25.07 -4.64
C GLY A 374 -13.30 24.25 -4.28
N ALA A 375 -13.74 23.37 -5.20
CA ALA A 375 -14.87 22.47 -4.98
C ALA A 375 -14.62 21.55 -3.79
N PHE A 376 -13.46 20.88 -3.72
CA PHE A 376 -13.17 19.95 -2.64
C PHE A 376 -12.87 20.64 -1.31
N GLN A 377 -12.28 21.84 -1.33
CA GLN A 377 -12.16 22.67 -0.13
C GLN A 377 -13.54 23.02 0.45
N SER A 378 -14.50 23.37 -0.40
CA SER A 378 -15.88 23.67 0.01
C SER A 378 -16.62 22.42 0.52
N LEU A 379 -16.41 21.27 -0.14
CA LEU A 379 -17.07 20.01 0.20
C LEU A 379 -16.57 19.44 1.53
N LEU A 380 -15.25 19.40 1.72
CA LEU A 380 -14.61 18.73 2.85
C LEU A 380 -14.45 19.63 4.06
N LYS A 381 -14.24 20.94 3.86
CA LYS A 381 -13.91 21.88 4.93
C LYS A 381 -12.76 21.31 5.81
N ASP A 382 -12.87 21.44 7.13
CA ASP A 382 -11.84 21.06 8.09
C ASP A 382 -12.03 19.65 8.70
N ASP A 383 -13.22 19.08 8.54
CA ASP A 383 -13.68 17.89 9.27
C ASP A 383 -14.34 16.81 8.40
N GLY A 384 -14.52 17.09 7.11
CA GLY A 384 -15.05 16.16 6.14
C GLY A 384 -14.03 15.15 5.64
N ILE A 385 -14.46 13.89 5.57
CA ILE A 385 -13.69 12.79 4.99
C ILE A 385 -14.52 12.18 3.86
N LEU A 386 -14.07 12.32 2.62
CA LEU A 386 -14.68 11.66 1.48
C LEU A 386 -14.18 10.22 1.37
N VAL A 387 -15.12 9.29 1.25
CA VAL A 387 -14.87 7.85 1.11
C VAL A 387 -15.15 7.44 -0.32
N ILE A 388 -14.12 6.95 -1.01
CA ILE A 388 -14.18 6.47 -2.40
C ILE A 388 -13.41 5.15 -2.55
N PRO A 389 -13.75 4.28 -3.51
CA PRO A 389 -12.90 3.17 -3.90
C PRO A 389 -11.54 3.66 -4.39
N THR A 390 -10.46 2.98 -4.00
CA THR A 390 -9.11 3.30 -4.52
C THR A 390 -8.88 2.74 -5.92
N VAL A 391 -9.44 1.56 -6.21
CA VAL A 391 -9.38 0.91 -7.53
C VAL A 391 -10.76 0.33 -7.88
N ALA A 392 -11.06 0.26 -9.18
CA ALA A 392 -12.35 -0.17 -9.70
C ALA A 392 -12.57 -1.70 -9.74
N GLY A 393 -11.55 -2.50 -9.41
CA GLY A 393 -11.64 -3.96 -9.53
C GLY A 393 -10.59 -4.73 -8.74
N SER A 394 -10.76 -6.05 -8.71
CA SER A 394 -9.82 -6.97 -8.09
C SER A 394 -8.53 -7.10 -8.90
N GLN A 395 -7.47 -7.52 -8.21
CA GLN A 395 -6.13 -7.72 -8.74
C GLN A 395 -6.12 -8.68 -9.95
N LEU A 396 -5.51 -8.29 -11.06
CA LEU A 396 -5.48 -9.07 -12.31
C LEU A 396 -4.30 -10.06 -12.36
N LYS A 397 -4.48 -11.20 -13.04
CA LYS A 397 -3.46 -12.25 -13.16
C LYS A 397 -2.33 -11.84 -14.12
N LEU A 398 -1.07 -12.02 -13.70
CA LEU A 398 0.19 -11.70 -14.38
C LEU A 398 0.43 -12.48 -15.69
N ASN A 399 -0.27 -13.60 -15.90
CA ASN A 399 -0.07 -14.52 -17.04
C ASN A 399 -1.04 -14.34 -18.22
N THR A 400 -1.95 -13.36 -18.19
CA THR A 400 -2.70 -13.04 -19.41
C THR A 400 -1.79 -12.23 -20.33
N LYS A 401 -1.59 -12.69 -21.58
CA LYS A 401 -0.93 -11.90 -22.65
C LYS A 401 -1.61 -10.54 -22.90
N LYS A 402 -2.82 -10.33 -22.36
CA LYS A 402 -3.52 -9.05 -22.33
C LYS A 402 -3.01 -8.24 -21.13
N GLY A 403 -2.55 -7.02 -21.40
CA GLY A 403 -2.32 -5.98 -20.39
C GLY A 403 -3.58 -5.71 -19.55
N PHE A 404 -3.52 -4.71 -18.68
CA PHE A 404 -4.77 -4.17 -18.11
C PHE A 404 -5.71 -3.80 -19.27
N SER A 405 -7.01 -4.10 -19.16
CA SER A 405 -7.95 -3.64 -20.19
C SER A 405 -7.98 -2.12 -20.22
N SER A 406 -8.22 -1.52 -21.39
CA SER A 406 -8.46 -0.08 -21.50
C SER A 406 -9.51 0.39 -20.51
N GLU A 407 -10.61 -0.38 -20.38
CA GLU A 407 -11.66 -0.11 -19.41
C GLU A 407 -11.19 -0.13 -17.95
N PHE A 408 -10.26 -1.01 -17.57
CA PHE A 408 -9.70 -1.03 -16.23
C PHE A 408 -8.85 0.22 -15.96
N HIS A 409 -8.03 0.62 -16.94
CA HIS A 409 -7.24 1.84 -16.87
C HIS A 409 -8.14 3.07 -16.74
N ASP A 410 -9.17 3.19 -17.60
CA ASP A 410 -10.11 4.31 -17.60
C ASP A 410 -10.79 4.46 -16.23
N ARG A 411 -11.28 3.37 -15.65
CA ARG A 411 -11.95 3.40 -14.34
C ARG A 411 -10.97 3.71 -13.20
N THR A 412 -9.73 3.21 -13.28
CA THR A 412 -8.71 3.48 -12.26
C THR A 412 -8.27 4.93 -12.31
N PHE A 413 -8.03 5.48 -13.50
CA PHE A 413 -7.71 6.88 -13.68
C PHE A 413 -8.87 7.80 -13.34
N ALA A 414 -10.12 7.41 -13.61
CA ALA A 414 -11.30 8.12 -13.16
C ALA A 414 -11.28 8.34 -11.64
N LEU A 415 -11.07 7.28 -10.86
CA LEU A 415 -11.00 7.36 -9.39
C LEU A 415 -9.75 8.13 -8.92
N SER A 416 -8.60 7.86 -9.52
CA SER A 416 -7.34 8.44 -9.07
C SER A 416 -7.22 9.93 -9.39
N SER A 417 -7.81 10.38 -10.50
CA SER A 417 -7.81 11.76 -10.99
C SER A 417 -8.43 12.75 -10.01
N ILE A 418 -9.38 12.31 -9.18
CA ILE A 418 -10.04 13.16 -8.19
C ILE A 418 -9.01 13.82 -7.27
N ALA A 419 -8.15 13.03 -6.62
CA ALA A 419 -7.11 13.56 -5.71
C ALA A 419 -5.91 14.16 -6.45
N SER A 420 -5.58 13.65 -7.63
CA SER A 420 -4.50 14.19 -8.46
C SER A 420 -4.80 15.61 -8.93
N VAL A 421 -6.00 15.85 -9.46
CA VAL A 421 -6.42 17.15 -10.00
C VAL A 421 -6.86 18.12 -8.90
N SER A 422 -7.60 17.68 -7.87
CA SER A 422 -7.95 18.58 -6.75
C SER A 422 -6.73 18.97 -5.90
N GLY A 423 -5.73 18.08 -5.81
CA GLY A 423 -4.61 18.21 -4.89
C GLY A 423 -4.94 17.81 -3.45
N CYS A 424 -6.09 17.20 -3.19
CA CYS A 424 -6.44 16.71 -1.86
C CYS A 424 -5.53 15.57 -1.41
N CYS A 425 -5.30 15.51 -0.10
CA CYS A 425 -4.71 14.33 0.50
C CYS A 425 -5.65 13.11 0.36
N GLN A 426 -5.06 11.93 0.23
CA GLN A 426 -5.79 10.68 0.16
C GLN A 426 -4.95 9.57 0.81
N GLY A 427 -5.50 8.97 1.86
CA GLY A 427 -5.05 7.68 2.39
C GLY A 427 -5.96 6.57 1.89
N ASN A 428 -5.41 5.40 1.57
CA ASN A 428 -6.24 4.22 1.39
C ASN A 428 -6.54 3.58 2.76
N ALA A 429 -7.76 3.03 2.90
CA ALA A 429 -8.09 2.17 4.02
C ALA A 429 -7.66 0.75 3.65
N ALA A 430 -6.37 0.42 3.83
CA ALA A 430 -5.91 -0.94 3.62
C ALA A 430 -6.61 -1.88 4.62
N PHE A 431 -7.40 -2.79 4.05
CA PHE A 431 -8.41 -3.57 4.74
C PHE A 431 -7.76 -4.73 5.51
N LYS A 432 -7.50 -4.50 6.81
CA LYS A 432 -7.74 -5.49 7.87
C LYS A 432 -7.15 -6.89 7.59
N GLU A 433 -5.83 -6.99 7.61
CA GLU A 433 -5.05 -8.19 7.27
C GLU A 433 -5.16 -9.40 8.24
N ARG A 434 -6.24 -9.57 9.02
CA ARG A 434 -6.39 -10.74 9.92
C ARG A 434 -5.13 -11.02 10.75
N GLN A 435 -4.35 -9.99 11.11
CA GLN A 435 -3.10 -10.11 11.87
C GLN A 435 -3.41 -10.28 13.35
N TRP A 436 -4.17 -11.32 13.67
CA TRP A 436 -4.51 -11.68 15.04
C TRP A 436 -3.24 -11.88 15.87
N SER A 437 -2.15 -12.36 15.25
CA SER A 437 -0.83 -12.49 15.89
C SER A 437 -0.25 -11.16 16.40
N LYS A 438 -0.42 -10.05 15.65
CA LYS A 438 -0.02 -8.71 16.12
C LYS A 438 -1.03 -8.09 17.07
N ALA A 439 -2.32 -8.35 16.88
CA ALA A 439 -3.33 -7.95 17.87
C ALA A 439 -3.04 -8.61 19.23
N LEU A 440 -2.61 -9.89 19.23
CA LEU A 440 -2.19 -10.60 20.42
C LEU A 440 -0.97 -9.94 21.09
N SER A 441 0.03 -9.49 20.33
CA SER A 441 1.19 -8.81 20.92
C SER A 441 0.78 -7.48 21.57
N TYR A 442 -0.03 -6.68 20.89
CA TYR A 442 -0.50 -5.40 21.42
C TYR A 442 -1.39 -5.54 22.65
N TYR A 443 -2.33 -6.49 22.66
CA TYR A 443 -3.13 -6.73 23.85
C TYR A 443 -2.30 -7.32 25.00
N SER A 444 -1.28 -8.12 24.70
CA SER A 444 -0.38 -8.65 25.72
C SER A 444 0.47 -7.56 26.35
N GLU A 445 0.92 -6.57 25.57
CA GLU A 445 1.58 -5.38 26.10
C GLU A 445 0.61 -4.49 26.88
N ALA A 446 -0.60 -4.27 26.37
CA ALA A 446 -1.63 -3.50 27.10
C ALA A 446 -1.99 -4.12 28.46
N ILE A 447 -2.03 -5.46 28.55
CA ILE A 447 -2.26 -6.19 29.81
C ILE A 447 -1.08 -6.04 30.77
N LYS A 448 0.16 -6.01 30.29
CA LYS A 448 1.34 -5.72 31.14
C LYS A 448 1.27 -4.31 31.72
N LEU A 449 0.75 -3.35 30.95
CA LEU A 449 0.62 -1.96 31.38
C LEU A 449 -0.58 -1.74 32.30
N ASN A 450 -1.69 -2.44 32.07
CA ASN A 450 -2.89 -2.35 32.90
C ASN A 450 -3.67 -3.67 32.91
N GLY A 451 -3.31 -4.54 33.86
CA GLY A 451 -3.86 -5.88 34.00
C GLY A 451 -5.25 -5.97 34.65
N THR A 452 -5.88 -4.85 35.03
CA THR A 452 -7.22 -4.87 35.64
C THR A 452 -8.33 -4.55 34.64
N ASN A 453 -7.98 -4.19 33.40
CA ASN A 453 -8.98 -3.83 32.38
C ASN A 453 -9.50 -5.07 31.64
N THR A 454 -10.74 -5.44 31.97
CA THR A 454 -11.50 -6.55 31.38
C THR A 454 -11.55 -6.53 29.85
N THR A 455 -11.56 -5.33 29.24
CA THR A 455 -11.69 -5.16 27.79
C THR A 455 -10.48 -5.71 27.04
N TYR A 456 -9.28 -5.61 27.61
CA TYR A 456 -8.06 -6.12 26.97
C TYR A 456 -8.05 -7.64 26.91
N TYR A 457 -8.42 -8.31 28.01
CA TYR A 457 -8.56 -9.76 28.04
C TYR A 457 -9.67 -10.24 27.09
N CYS A 458 -10.83 -9.58 27.07
CA CYS A 458 -11.91 -9.91 26.14
C CYS A 458 -11.47 -9.79 24.67
N ASN A 459 -10.76 -8.71 24.32
CA ASN A 459 -10.34 -8.45 22.95
C ASN A 459 -9.18 -9.34 22.52
N ARG A 460 -8.27 -9.71 23.44
CA ARG A 460 -7.23 -10.71 23.20
C ARG A 460 -7.82 -12.11 23.00
N ALA A 461 -8.82 -12.49 23.80
CA ALA A 461 -9.54 -13.74 23.60
C ALA A 461 -10.24 -13.82 22.24
N ALA A 462 -10.83 -12.70 21.78
CA ALA A 462 -11.42 -12.64 20.45
C ALA A 462 -10.38 -12.84 19.34
N ALA A 463 -9.16 -12.32 19.51
CA ALA A 463 -8.06 -12.56 18.57
C ALA A 463 -7.60 -14.03 18.61
N HIS A 464 -7.48 -14.64 19.79
CA HIS A 464 -7.17 -16.06 19.94
C HIS A 464 -8.22 -16.98 19.29
N LEU A 465 -9.52 -16.69 19.44
CA LEU A 465 -10.61 -17.42 18.78
C LEU A 465 -10.47 -17.41 17.24
N LYS A 466 -10.05 -16.27 16.67
CA LYS A 466 -9.86 -16.14 15.23
C LYS A 466 -8.59 -16.81 14.71
N LEU A 467 -7.65 -17.15 15.59
CA LEU A 467 -6.46 -17.94 15.30
C LEU A 467 -6.63 -19.45 15.53
N GLY A 468 -7.77 -19.88 16.08
CA GLY A 468 -7.95 -21.25 16.52
C GLY A 468 -7.22 -21.61 17.81
N CYS A 469 -6.69 -20.61 18.54
CA CYS A 469 -6.07 -20.78 19.84
C CYS A 469 -7.14 -20.83 20.94
N PHE A 470 -7.98 -21.86 20.92
CA PHE A 470 -9.20 -21.90 21.74
C PHE A 470 -8.92 -21.99 23.25
N GLN A 471 -7.83 -22.64 23.65
CA GLN A 471 -7.46 -22.77 25.06
C GLN A 471 -7.05 -21.42 25.67
N GLN A 472 -6.20 -20.66 24.97
CA GLN A 472 -5.80 -19.31 25.38
C GLN A 472 -6.98 -18.33 25.35
N ALA A 473 -7.90 -18.48 24.38
CA ALA A 473 -9.13 -17.69 24.36
C ALA A 473 -10.01 -17.95 25.59
N ALA A 474 -10.14 -19.21 26.02
CA ALA A 474 -10.94 -19.57 27.19
C ALA A 474 -10.33 -19.04 28.50
N GLU A 475 -9.00 -19.11 28.63
CA GLU A 475 -8.26 -18.56 29.78
C GLU A 475 -8.42 -17.04 29.89
N ASP A 476 -8.26 -16.31 28.78
CA ASP A 476 -8.42 -14.85 28.76
C ASP A 476 -9.87 -14.44 29.05
N CYS A 477 -10.87 -15.17 28.54
CA CYS A 477 -12.25 -14.93 28.92
C CYS A 477 -12.50 -15.23 30.40
N GLY A 478 -11.86 -16.27 30.96
CA GLY A 478 -11.90 -16.56 32.39
C GLY A 478 -11.37 -15.41 33.25
N LYS A 479 -10.21 -14.85 32.87
CA LYS A 479 -9.65 -13.65 33.53
C LYS A 479 -10.57 -12.45 33.39
N ALA A 480 -11.17 -12.24 32.22
CA ALA A 480 -12.15 -11.17 32.02
C ALA A 480 -13.38 -11.33 32.94
N ILE A 481 -13.90 -12.55 33.10
CA ILE A 481 -15.06 -12.84 33.96
C ILE A 481 -14.71 -12.66 35.46
N LEU A 482 -13.49 -12.99 35.87
CA LEU A 482 -13.02 -12.75 37.23
C LEU A 482 -12.96 -11.25 37.55
N LEU A 483 -12.54 -10.43 36.57
CA LEU A 483 -12.48 -8.97 36.71
C LEU A 483 -13.86 -8.30 36.62
N ASP A 484 -14.75 -8.83 35.79
CA ASP A 484 -16.13 -8.36 35.65
C ASP A 484 -17.10 -9.52 35.37
N LYS A 485 -17.81 -9.93 36.43
CA LYS A 485 -18.78 -11.03 36.37
C LYS A 485 -20.00 -10.74 35.50
N LYS A 486 -20.25 -9.48 35.11
CA LYS A 486 -21.38 -9.07 34.26
C LYS A 486 -20.99 -8.98 32.78
N ASN A 487 -19.77 -9.36 32.40
CA ASN A 487 -19.30 -9.24 31.02
C ASN A 487 -19.85 -10.34 30.10
N VAL A 488 -21.00 -10.08 29.48
CA VAL A 488 -21.69 -11.02 28.58
C VAL A 488 -20.81 -11.48 27.41
N LYS A 489 -19.99 -10.58 26.84
CA LYS A 489 -19.10 -10.91 25.73
C LYS A 489 -18.03 -11.93 26.12
N ALA A 490 -17.56 -11.90 27.37
CA ALA A 490 -16.60 -12.88 27.88
C ALA A 490 -17.22 -14.27 27.98
N TYR A 491 -18.45 -14.40 28.49
CA TYR A 491 -19.17 -15.68 28.52
C TYR A 491 -19.44 -16.23 27.12
N LEU A 492 -19.93 -15.40 26.20
CA LEU A 492 -20.16 -15.80 24.80
C LEU A 492 -18.89 -16.32 24.12
N ARG A 493 -17.78 -15.60 24.30
CA ARG A 493 -16.47 -15.96 23.71
C ARG A 493 -15.89 -17.21 24.37
N ARG A 494 -16.03 -17.37 25.69
CA ARG A 494 -15.58 -18.58 26.41
C ARG A 494 -16.40 -19.80 26.03
N GLY A 495 -17.73 -19.67 25.92
CA GLY A 495 -18.60 -20.74 25.44
C GLY A 495 -18.24 -21.18 24.02
N THR A 496 -17.98 -20.21 23.13
CA THR A 496 -17.52 -20.51 21.76
C THR A 496 -16.15 -21.22 21.74
N ALA A 497 -15.23 -20.79 22.61
CA ALA A 497 -13.92 -21.42 22.74
C ALA A 497 -14.04 -22.87 23.26
N ARG A 498 -14.83 -23.09 24.30
CA ARG A 498 -15.08 -24.40 24.92
C ARG A 498 -15.81 -25.36 23.98
N GLU A 499 -16.80 -24.88 23.23
CA GLU A 499 -17.46 -25.67 22.18
C GLU A 499 -16.46 -26.12 21.12
N SER A 500 -15.52 -25.25 20.74
CA SER A 500 -14.44 -25.58 19.80
C SER A 500 -13.40 -26.54 20.38
N LEU A 501 -13.33 -26.65 21.71
CA LEU A 501 -12.52 -27.62 22.45
C LEU A 501 -13.29 -28.91 22.79
N LEU A 502 -14.53 -29.05 22.33
CA LEU A 502 -15.44 -30.18 22.61
C LEU A 502 -15.87 -30.28 24.09
N CYS A 503 -15.68 -29.23 24.88
CA CYS A 503 -16.17 -29.08 26.25
C CYS A 503 -17.62 -28.57 26.23
N TYR A 504 -18.55 -29.42 25.79
CA TYR A 504 -19.92 -29.02 25.47
C TYR A 504 -20.76 -28.66 26.70
N GLU A 505 -20.55 -29.34 27.83
CA GLU A 505 -21.25 -29.06 29.09
C GLU A 505 -20.89 -27.66 29.61
N GLU A 506 -19.60 -27.34 29.68
CA GLU A 506 -19.12 -26.05 30.17
C GLU A 506 -19.42 -24.91 29.19
N ALA A 507 -19.44 -25.19 27.88
CA ALA A 507 -19.90 -24.24 26.88
C ALA A 507 -21.38 -23.91 27.05
N LEU A 508 -22.22 -24.92 27.31
CA LEU A 508 -23.64 -24.74 27.54
C LEU A 508 -23.91 -23.89 28.79
N GLU A 509 -23.15 -24.09 29.86
CA GLU A 509 -23.22 -23.26 31.07
C GLU A 509 -22.88 -21.78 30.81
N ASP A 510 -21.84 -21.53 30.00
CA ASP A 510 -21.44 -20.17 29.62
C ASP A 510 -22.53 -19.47 28.79
N PHE A 511 -23.15 -20.16 27.83
CA PHE A 511 -24.23 -19.59 27.03
C PHE A 511 -25.51 -19.36 27.86
N LYS A 512 -25.83 -20.26 28.81
CA LYS A 512 -26.92 -20.04 29.78
C LYS A 512 -26.67 -18.83 30.64
N HIS A 513 -25.46 -18.67 31.18
CA HIS A 513 -25.09 -17.48 31.96
C HIS A 513 -25.17 -16.20 31.12
N ALA A 514 -24.74 -16.24 29.86
CA ALA A 514 -24.90 -15.11 28.95
C ALA A 514 -26.40 -14.75 28.75
N LEU A 515 -27.30 -15.73 28.69
CA LEU A 515 -28.76 -15.50 28.61
C LEU A 515 -29.38 -15.02 29.92
N VAL A 516 -28.83 -15.37 31.08
CA VAL A 516 -29.26 -14.78 32.36
C VAL A 516 -28.94 -13.28 32.38
N LEU A 517 -27.77 -12.89 31.86
CA LEU A 517 -27.36 -11.49 31.79
C LEU A 517 -28.04 -10.72 30.65
N GLU A 518 -28.23 -11.34 29.49
CA GLU A 518 -28.91 -10.79 28.31
C GLU A 518 -29.92 -11.81 27.73
N PRO A 519 -31.17 -11.84 28.23
CA PRO A 519 -32.18 -12.83 27.82
C PRO A 519 -32.55 -12.81 26.33
N GLN A 520 -32.36 -11.68 25.65
CA GLN A 520 -32.66 -11.52 24.22
C GLN A 520 -31.46 -11.80 23.30
N ASN A 521 -30.35 -12.31 23.84
CA ASN A 521 -29.14 -12.54 23.05
C ASN A 521 -29.34 -13.74 22.08
N LYS A 522 -29.55 -13.42 20.80
CA LYS A 522 -29.85 -14.40 19.75
C LYS A 522 -28.74 -15.44 19.55
N ASP A 523 -27.48 -15.01 19.68
CA ASP A 523 -26.32 -15.88 19.48
C ASP A 523 -26.22 -16.91 20.62
N ALA A 524 -26.39 -16.47 21.86
CA ALA A 524 -26.41 -17.37 23.02
C ALA A 524 -27.59 -18.36 22.94
N SER A 525 -28.79 -17.90 22.58
CA SER A 525 -29.98 -18.76 22.47
C SER A 525 -29.83 -19.81 21.37
N LEU A 526 -29.25 -19.44 20.23
CA LEU A 526 -29.00 -20.36 19.13
C LEU A 526 -27.93 -21.40 19.51
N ALA A 527 -26.83 -20.96 20.14
CA ALA A 527 -25.76 -21.84 20.60
C ALA A 527 -26.24 -22.82 21.68
N GLU A 528 -27.03 -22.36 22.66
CA GLU A 528 -27.62 -23.21 23.69
C GLU A 528 -28.51 -24.29 23.10
N LYS A 529 -29.44 -23.92 22.19
CA LYS A 529 -30.32 -24.88 21.51
C LYS A 529 -29.55 -25.89 20.68
N ARG A 530 -28.50 -25.45 19.98
CA ARG A 530 -27.61 -26.31 19.19
C ARG A 530 -26.91 -27.33 20.08
N LEU A 531 -26.30 -26.89 21.17
CA LEU A 531 -25.56 -27.77 22.08
C LEU A 531 -26.48 -28.77 22.78
N ARG A 532 -27.68 -28.35 23.22
CA ARG A 532 -28.67 -29.28 23.79
C ARG A 532 -29.06 -30.40 22.82
N LYS A 533 -29.21 -30.09 21.54
CA LYS A 533 -29.51 -31.08 20.50
C LYS A 533 -28.32 -31.99 20.19
N LEU A 534 -27.10 -31.50 20.36
CA LEU A 534 -25.88 -32.27 20.12
C LEU A 534 -25.58 -33.25 21.27
N MET A 535 -26.08 -32.94 22.48
CA MET A 535 -25.88 -33.71 23.71
C MET A 535 -27.06 -34.62 24.06
N SER A 536 -28.20 -34.47 23.37
CA SER A 536 -29.35 -35.38 23.42
C SER A 536 -29.18 -36.52 22.42
#